data_AF-A0AAX1WQN5-F1
#
_entry.id   AF-A0AAX1WQN5-F1
#
_cell.length_a   1.000
_cell.length_b   1.000
_cell.length_c   1.000
_cell.angle_alpha   90.00
_cell.angle_beta   90.00
_cell.angle_gamma   90.00
#
_symmetry.space_group_name_H-M   'P 1'
#
loop_
_entity.id
_entity.type
_entity.pdbx_description
1 polymer ?
#
loop_
_entity_poly.entity_id
_entity_poly.type
_entity_poly.pdbx_seq_one_letter_code
_entity_poly.pdbx_strand_id
1 'polypeptide(L)'
;MAAIDPAVAPDAAGTVNAWAGKYGERGAVKACVLSHLRSAGISGIDVSTLALQVAAALGVALPTKKDFSLFRRDTVHAVLKRAKADGLTEVLVAARGGHTPQVWRWRGPNAAPSLAELQDLREALELANKGG
;
A
#
# COMPACT_ATOMS: atom_id res chain seq x y z
N MET A 1 -9.13 36.02 -21.14
CA MET A 1 -9.26 36.85 -19.92
C MET A 1 -10.41 36.28 -19.12
N ALA A 2 -10.13 35.54 -18.04
CA ALA A 2 -11.18 35.00 -17.17
C ALA A 2 -11.56 36.08 -16.15
N ALA A 3 -12.84 36.43 -16.10
CA ALA A 3 -13.40 37.36 -15.13
C ALA A 3 -13.43 36.68 -13.76
N ILE A 4 -12.82 37.30 -12.75
CA ILE A 4 -12.82 36.83 -11.37
C ILE A 4 -13.96 37.56 -10.67
N ASP A 5 -14.92 36.79 -10.17
CA ASP A 5 -16.11 37.27 -9.46
C ASP A 5 -15.70 37.94 -8.12
N PRO A 6 -16.13 39.17 -7.82
CA PRO A 6 -15.67 39.94 -6.65
C PRO A 6 -16.27 39.49 -5.31
N ALA A 7 -17.10 38.44 -5.29
CA ALA A 7 -17.73 37.94 -4.05
C ALA A 7 -16.89 36.89 -3.29
N VAL A 8 -15.70 36.52 -3.78
CA VAL A 8 -14.87 35.50 -3.12
C VAL A 8 -13.92 36.13 -2.11
N ALA A 9 -14.13 35.81 -0.83
CA ALA A 9 -13.20 36.16 0.24
C ALA A 9 -11.78 35.64 -0.11
N PRO A 10 -10.75 36.50 -0.15
CA PRO A 10 -9.39 36.10 -0.52
C PRO A 10 -8.76 35.09 0.47
N ASP A 11 -9.41 34.86 1.61
CA ASP A 11 -8.99 33.92 2.67
C ASP A 11 -9.73 32.56 2.60
N ALA A 12 -10.57 32.33 1.59
CA ALA A 12 -11.20 31.01 1.35
C ALA A 12 -10.27 30.00 0.65
N ALA A 13 -9.07 30.45 0.25
CA ALA A 13 -8.05 29.61 -0.36
C ALA A 13 -7.28 28.83 0.72
N GLY A 14 -7.95 27.86 1.34
CA GLY A 14 -7.30 26.89 2.23
C GLY A 14 -6.06 26.28 1.57
N THR A 15 -5.01 26.06 2.36
CA THR A 15 -3.67 25.67 1.90
C THR A 15 -3.71 24.53 0.89
N VAL A 16 -3.60 24.86 -0.41
CA VAL A 16 -3.54 23.85 -1.46
C VAL A 16 -2.15 23.24 -1.41
N ASN A 17 -2.05 22.11 -0.70
CA ASN A 17 -0.83 21.34 -0.67
C ASN A 17 -0.46 20.96 -2.11
N ALA A 18 0.76 21.29 -2.56
CA ALA A 18 1.22 21.05 -3.94
C ALA A 18 1.16 19.58 -4.42
N TRP A 19 0.90 18.63 -3.51
CA TRP A 19 0.68 17.21 -3.82
C TRP A 19 -0.81 16.85 -4.02
N ALA A 20 -1.75 17.70 -3.61
CA ALA A 20 -3.18 17.50 -3.80
C ALA A 20 -3.52 17.66 -5.29
N GLY A 21 -3.76 16.54 -5.98
CA GLY A 21 -3.97 16.47 -7.42
C GLY A 21 -2.88 15.68 -8.17
N LYS A 22 -1.68 15.51 -7.61
CA LYS A 22 -0.58 14.76 -8.26
C LYS A 22 -0.91 13.27 -8.43
N TYR A 23 -1.71 12.72 -7.53
CA TYR A 23 -2.04 11.29 -7.49
C TYR A 23 -3.54 11.01 -7.72
N GLY A 24 -4.26 11.98 -8.28
CA GLY A 24 -5.72 11.93 -8.40
C GLY A 24 -6.44 12.26 -7.09
N GLU A 25 -7.58 11.61 -6.87
CA GLU A 25 -8.43 11.84 -5.70
C GLU A 25 -7.75 11.49 -4.36
N ARG A 26 -8.24 12.11 -3.27
CA ARG A 26 -7.74 11.85 -1.93
C ARG A 26 -7.88 10.36 -1.60
N GLY A 27 -6.75 9.70 -1.36
CA GLY A 27 -6.70 8.28 -1.00
C GLY A 27 -6.51 7.32 -2.17
N ALA A 28 -6.43 7.81 -3.42
CA ALA A 28 -6.18 6.98 -4.60
C ALA A 28 -4.90 6.13 -4.47
N VAL A 29 -3.81 6.73 -3.97
CA VAL A 29 -2.56 5.99 -3.68
C VAL A 29 -2.81 4.85 -2.70
N LYS A 30 -3.52 5.12 -1.60
CA LYS A 30 -3.81 4.09 -0.58
C LYS A 30 -4.62 2.95 -1.20
N ALA A 31 -5.70 3.28 -1.90
CA ALA A 31 -6.55 2.29 -2.55
C ALA A 31 -5.76 1.43 -3.57
N CYS A 32 -4.95 2.07 -4.41
CA CYS A 32 -4.14 1.41 -5.41
C CYS A 32 -3.10 0.47 -4.76
N VAL A 33 -2.34 0.94 -3.77
CA VAL A 33 -1.35 0.14 -3.03
C VAL A 33 -2.00 -1.10 -2.41
N LEU A 34 -3.13 -0.93 -1.73
CA LEU A 34 -3.82 -2.04 -1.07
C LEU A 34 -4.42 -3.02 -2.09
N SER A 35 -4.93 -2.52 -3.23
CA SER A 35 -5.43 -3.36 -4.31
C SER A 35 -4.33 -4.25 -4.90
N HIS A 36 -3.15 -3.69 -5.18
CA HIS A 36 -2.00 -4.46 -5.66
C HIS A 36 -1.53 -5.50 -4.64
N LEU A 37 -1.47 -5.14 -3.35
CA LEU A 37 -1.13 -6.10 -2.29
C LEU A 37 -2.16 -7.23 -2.16
N ARG A 38 -3.45 -6.90 -2.26
CA ARG A 38 -4.52 -7.91 -2.22
C ARG A 38 -4.43 -8.86 -3.41
N SER A 39 -4.12 -8.34 -4.60
CA SER A 39 -3.90 -9.15 -5.80
C SER A 39 -2.64 -10.01 -5.71
N ALA A 40 -1.59 -9.54 -5.04
CA ALA A 40 -0.37 -10.31 -4.80
C ALA A 40 -0.61 -11.47 -3.81
N GLY A 41 -1.65 -11.37 -2.98
CA GLY A 41 -2.10 -12.43 -2.09
C GLY A 41 -0.99 -12.91 -1.15
N ILE A 42 -0.88 -14.22 -0.99
CA ILE A 42 0.04 -14.84 -0.03
C ILE A 42 1.52 -14.66 -0.39
N SER A 43 1.84 -14.61 -1.69
CA SER A 43 3.21 -14.47 -2.19
C SER A 43 3.82 -13.11 -1.86
N GLY A 44 2.96 -12.11 -1.65
CA GLY A 44 3.38 -10.73 -1.42
C GLY A 44 4.05 -10.11 -2.64
N ILE A 45 4.53 -8.89 -2.47
CA ILE A 45 5.19 -8.11 -3.51
C ILE A 45 6.31 -7.27 -2.89
N ASP A 46 7.42 -7.13 -3.60
CA ASP A 46 8.49 -6.25 -3.14
C ASP A 46 8.14 -4.78 -3.35
N VAL A 47 8.69 -3.91 -2.49
CA VAL A 47 8.37 -2.48 -2.49
C VAL A 47 8.74 -1.78 -3.80
N SER A 48 9.77 -2.25 -4.51
CA SER A 48 10.22 -1.61 -5.75
C SER A 48 9.28 -1.94 -6.90
N THR A 49 8.90 -3.21 -7.06
CA THR A 49 7.90 -3.63 -8.04
C THR A 49 6.55 -2.99 -7.76
N LEU A 50 6.11 -2.98 -6.50
CA LEU A 50 4.88 -2.31 -6.09
C LEU A 50 4.88 -0.82 -6.46
N ALA A 51 6.00 -0.13 -6.23
CA ALA A 51 6.11 1.29 -6.57
C ALA A 51 5.98 1.54 -8.09
N LEU A 52 6.59 0.69 -8.92
CA LEU A 52 6.43 0.80 -10.38
C LEU A 52 4.99 0.54 -10.82
N GLN A 53 4.35 -0.49 -10.29
CA GLN A 53 2.97 -0.82 -10.62
C GLN A 53 2.00 0.29 -10.22
N VAL A 54 2.15 0.86 -9.01
CA VAL A 54 1.31 1.96 -8.54
C VAL A 54 1.55 3.23 -9.34
N ALA A 55 2.81 3.53 -9.70
CA ALA A 55 3.11 4.69 -10.54
C ALA A 55 2.48 4.55 -11.93
N ALA A 56 2.57 3.36 -12.54
CA ALA A 56 1.92 3.07 -13.82
C ALA A 56 0.40 3.18 -13.74
N ALA A 57 -0.22 2.61 -12.70
CA ALA A 57 -1.68 2.66 -12.50
C ALA A 57 -2.22 4.08 -12.27
N LEU A 58 -1.43 4.96 -11.65
CA LEU A 58 -1.81 6.35 -11.37
C LEU A 58 -1.32 7.35 -12.43
N GLY A 59 -0.65 6.89 -13.50
CA GLY A 59 -0.09 7.77 -14.53
C GLY A 59 1.04 8.69 -14.02
N VAL A 60 1.74 8.30 -12.96
CA VAL A 60 2.83 9.09 -12.36
C VAL A 60 4.12 8.85 -13.15
N ALA A 61 4.61 9.89 -13.82
CA ALA A 61 5.92 9.84 -14.47
C ALA A 61 7.05 9.84 -13.42
N LEU A 62 7.96 8.88 -13.54
CA LEU A 62 9.17 8.75 -12.72
C LEU A 62 10.41 8.76 -13.62
N PRO A 63 10.78 9.93 -14.18
CA PRO A 63 11.81 10.02 -15.21
C PRO A 63 13.22 9.74 -14.69
N THR A 64 13.45 9.93 -13.38
CA THR A 64 14.76 9.70 -12.76
C THR A 64 14.73 8.66 -11.66
N LYS A 65 15.90 8.06 -11.39
CA LYS A 65 16.10 7.18 -10.22
C LYS A 65 15.81 7.90 -8.90
N LYS A 66 16.03 9.21 -8.83
CA LYS A 66 15.72 10.04 -7.66
C LYS A 66 14.22 10.13 -7.44
N ASP A 67 13.45 10.38 -8.50
CA ASP A 67 11.98 10.43 -8.42
C ASP A 67 11.40 9.09 -8.01
N PHE A 68 11.90 7.99 -8.59
CA PHE A 68 11.51 6.65 -8.17
C PHE A 68 11.81 6.40 -6.69
N SER A 69 13.01 6.77 -6.23
CA SER A 69 13.41 6.57 -4.84
C SER A 69 12.54 7.38 -3.87
N LEU A 70 12.21 8.62 -4.21
CA LEU A 70 11.32 9.48 -3.43
C LEU A 70 9.89 8.94 -3.42
N PHE A 71 9.34 8.55 -4.58
CA PHE A 71 8.01 7.96 -4.67
C PHE A 71 7.90 6.68 -3.84
N ARG A 72 8.88 5.79 -3.97
CA ARG A 72 8.95 4.55 -3.20
C ARG A 72 9.01 4.82 -1.70
N ARG A 73 9.87 5.74 -1.24
CA ARG A 73 10.10 6.01 0.19
C ARG A 73 8.99 6.84 0.84
N ASP A 74 8.59 7.94 0.20
CA ASP A 74 7.75 8.95 0.84
C ASP A 74 6.27 8.72 0.56
N THR A 75 5.93 7.95 -0.48
CA THR A 75 4.55 7.65 -0.86
C THR A 75 4.20 6.19 -0.55
N VAL A 76 4.81 5.23 -1.24
CA VAL A 76 4.44 3.80 -1.11
C VAL A 76 4.77 3.27 0.28
N HIS A 77 6.00 3.48 0.75
CA HIS A 77 6.42 2.97 2.06
C HIS A 77 5.66 3.64 3.22
N ALA A 78 5.27 4.92 3.07
CA ALA A 78 4.44 5.60 4.05
C ALA A 78 3.04 4.97 4.16
N VAL A 79 2.43 4.60 3.02
CA VAL A 79 1.15 3.87 2.99
C VAL A 79 1.30 2.49 3.62
N LEU A 80 2.34 1.74 3.26
CA LEU A 80 2.61 0.40 3.82
C LEU A 80 2.77 0.43 5.34
N LYS A 81 3.54 1.39 5.87
CA LYS A 81 3.72 1.55 7.32
C LYS A 81 2.41 1.80 8.04
N ARG A 82 1.55 2.69 7.51
CA ARG A 82 0.23 2.97 8.08
C ARG A 82 -0.68 1.75 8.00
N ALA A 83 -0.75 1.10 6.84
CA ALA A 83 -1.56 -0.10 6.66
C ALA A 83 -1.12 -1.27 7.55
N LYS A 84 0.17 -1.38 7.87
CA LYS A 84 0.69 -2.33 8.86
C LYS A 84 0.26 -1.98 10.27
N ALA A 85 0.29 -0.70 10.66
CA ALA A 85 -0.24 -0.26 11.95
C ALA A 85 -1.74 -0.57 12.08
N ASP A 86 -2.48 -0.48 10.97
CA ASP A 86 -3.89 -0.84 10.88
C ASP A 86 -4.14 -2.37 10.77
N GLY A 87 -3.09 -3.21 10.80
CA GLY A 87 -3.20 -4.66 10.71
C GLY A 87 -3.54 -5.22 9.31
N LEU A 88 -3.60 -4.38 8.28
CA LEU A 88 -3.99 -4.77 6.92
C LEU A 88 -2.86 -5.39 6.09
N THR A 89 -1.61 -5.15 6.49
CA THR A 89 -0.43 -5.63 5.77
C THR A 89 0.66 -6.07 6.73
N GLU A 90 1.53 -6.96 6.28
CA GLU A 90 2.70 -7.38 7.04
C GLU A 90 3.93 -7.54 6.15
N VAL A 91 5.10 -7.67 6.80
CA VAL A 91 6.36 -7.93 6.10
C VAL A 91 6.55 -9.43 6.05
N LEU A 92 6.51 -10.01 4.84
CA LEU A 92 6.72 -11.43 4.62
C LEU A 92 8.22 -11.78 4.67
N VAL A 93 9.05 -10.95 4.02
CA VAL A 93 10.51 -11.10 4.02
C VAL A 93 11.14 -9.78 4.39
N ALA A 94 11.92 -9.77 5.47
CA ALA A 94 12.73 -8.61 5.86
C ALA A 94 14.01 -8.58 5.02
N ALA A 95 14.43 -7.38 4.61
CA ALA A 95 15.72 -7.20 3.96
C ALA A 95 16.84 -7.48 4.98
N ARG A 96 17.60 -8.57 4.80
CA ARG A 96 18.82 -8.84 5.57
C ARG A 96 20.03 -8.36 4.78
N GLY A 97 20.82 -7.46 5.36
CA GLY A 97 22.15 -7.10 4.84
C GLY A 97 22.19 -6.49 3.43
N GLY A 98 21.07 -6.02 2.88
CA GLY A 98 21.04 -5.22 1.65
C GLY A 98 20.79 -5.97 0.33
N HIS A 99 20.77 -7.31 0.31
CA HIS A 99 20.63 -8.05 -0.95
C HIS A 99 19.19 -8.49 -1.28
N THR A 100 18.40 -8.87 -0.28
CA THR A 100 17.01 -9.31 -0.52
C THR A 100 16.05 -8.12 -0.41
N PRO A 101 15.20 -7.87 -1.42
CA PRO A 101 14.22 -6.82 -1.32
C PRO A 101 13.17 -7.17 -0.25
N GLN A 102 12.70 -6.14 0.48
CA GLN A 102 11.66 -6.31 1.47
C GLN A 102 10.33 -6.65 0.78
N VAL A 103 9.73 -7.78 1.14
CA VAL A 103 8.45 -8.26 0.57
C VAL A 103 7.32 -7.99 1.56
N TRP A 104 6.24 -7.40 1.05
CA TRP A 104 5.05 -7.06 1.81
C TRP A 104 3.86 -7.89 1.36
N ARG A 105 3.02 -8.30 2.31
CA ARG A 105 1.88 -9.18 2.09
C ARG A 105 0.60 -8.57 2.65
N TRP A 106 -0.53 -8.87 2.02
CA TRP A 106 -1.86 -8.55 2.53
C TRP A 106 -2.25 -9.45 3.70
N ARG A 107 -2.75 -8.84 4.79
CA ARG A 107 -3.21 -9.52 6.02
C ARG A 107 -4.63 -9.11 6.43
N GLY A 108 -5.26 -8.21 5.68
CA GLY A 108 -6.61 -7.74 5.98
C GLY A 108 -7.69 -8.80 5.75
N PRO A 109 -8.98 -8.41 5.83
CA PRO A 109 -10.10 -9.33 5.69
C PRO A 109 -9.99 -10.20 4.42
N ASN A 110 -10.33 -11.48 4.56
CA ASN A 110 -10.24 -12.48 3.49
C ASN A 110 -8.81 -12.72 2.96
N ALA A 111 -7.78 -12.46 3.76
CA ALA A 111 -6.43 -12.91 3.44
C ALA A 111 -6.39 -14.44 3.38
N ALA A 112 -5.68 -14.99 2.38
CA ALA A 112 -5.46 -16.42 2.29
C ALA A 112 -4.58 -16.88 3.47
N PRO A 113 -4.98 -17.92 4.23
CA PRO A 113 -4.18 -18.43 5.32
C PRO A 113 -2.88 -19.04 4.80
N SER A 114 -1.82 -18.89 5.58
CA SER A 114 -0.56 -19.59 5.35
C SER A 114 -0.67 -21.08 5.59
N LEU A 115 0.29 -21.85 5.05
CA LEU A 115 0.34 -23.29 5.28
C LEU A 115 0.41 -23.64 6.77
N ALA A 116 1.17 -22.87 7.56
CA ALA A 116 1.25 -23.05 9.01
C ALA A 116 -0.10 -22.81 9.68
N GLU A 117 -0.79 -21.72 9.32
CA GLU A 117 -2.14 -21.43 9.84
C GLU A 117 -3.15 -22.51 9.46
N LEU A 118 -3.04 -23.09 8.25
CA LEU A 118 -3.86 -24.23 7.83
C LEU A 118 -3.55 -25.51 8.60
N GLN A 119 -2.28 -25.74 8.96
CA GLN A 119 -1.86 -26.88 9.78
C GLN A 119 -2.40 -26.76 11.21
N ASP A 120 -2.28 -25.59 11.83
CA ASP A 120 -2.81 -25.31 13.16
C ASP A 120 -4.35 -25.47 13.18
N LEU A 121 -5.03 -24.96 12.16
CA LEU A 121 -6.48 -25.14 11.99
C LEU A 121 -6.87 -26.62 11.87
N ARG A 122 -6.10 -27.40 11.11
CA ARG A 122 -6.35 -28.84 10.97
C ARG A 122 -6.19 -29.54 12.32
N GLU A 123 -5.12 -29.28 13.05
CA GLU A 123 -4.86 -29.90 14.36
C GLU A 123 -5.94 -29.54 15.38
N ALA A 124 -6.37 -28.27 15.40
CA ALA A 124 -7.47 -27.82 16.26
C ALA A 124 -8.80 -28.55 15.94
N LEU A 125 -9.11 -28.74 14.65
CA LEU A 125 -10.30 -29.47 14.22
C LEU A 125 -10.23 -30.97 14.57
N GLU A 126 -9.05 -31.58 14.45
CA GLU A 126 -8.84 -32.98 14.84
C GLU A 126 -8.97 -33.20 16.36
N LEU A 127 -8.51 -32.25 17.18
CA LEU A 127 -8.68 -32.27 18.63
C LEU A 127 -10.16 -32.11 19.03
N ALA A 128 -10.88 -31.20 18.37
CA ALA A 128 -12.31 -31.00 18.61
C ALA A 128 -13.14 -32.25 18.27
N ASN A 129 -12.78 -32.96 17.20
CA ASN A 129 -13.47 -34.18 16.78
C ASN A 129 -13.14 -35.42 17.65
N LYS A 130 -12.06 -35.40 18.42
CA LYS A 130 -11.67 -36.50 19.34
C LYS A 130 -12.23 -36.32 20.76
N GLY A 131 -12.75 -35.15 21.10
CA GLY A 131 -13.23 -34.79 22.43
C GLY A 131 -14.75 -34.83 22.62
N GLY A 132 -15.51 -35.25 21.61
CA GLY A 132 -16.96 -35.48 21.67
C GLY A 132 -17.31 -36.94 21.41
#